data_AF-A0A815J3I5-F1
#
_entry.id   AF-A0A815J3I5-F1
#
_cell.length_a   1.000
_cell.length_b   1.000
_cell.length_c   1.000
_cell.angle_alpha   90.00
_cell.angle_beta   90.00
_cell.angle_gamma   90.00
#
_symmetry.space_group_name_H-M   'P 1'
#
loop_
_entity.id
_entity.type
_entity.pdbx_description
1 polymer ?
#
loop_
_entity_poly.entity_id
_entity_poly.type
_entity_poly.pdbx_seq_one_letter_code
_entity_poly.pdbx_strand_id
1 'polypeptide(L)'
;MDTNNDSPYDVLFERSLAIIVREYGFDNIELSAYHQFLDISNNILRRLLLNVKNLMEVQSRTEPCPSDVVRSLQIMNVKLSSLQQTFNHPIKHRLRSPDRQTETNPMKLFRVTHTTNNNSSRKHRPIYIPDFLPEFPDPHTFISSETYADLRKDYPRVRQLLADQRRALQRSLVKFKLQTNDKISVINNHGTNINDYYLIKNTLSPLPYLSALLPQDQMDSESTESMEDETVANVSNRTQSLSATDDGEM
;
A
#
# COMPACT_ATOMS: atom_id res chain seq x y z
N MET A 1 -29.86 11.11 -0.56
CA MET A 1 -29.34 10.03 -1.44
C MET A 1 -28.30 9.33 -0.60
N ASP A 2 -28.78 8.64 0.42
CA ASP A 2 -27.93 8.07 1.47
C ASP A 2 -27.48 6.69 1.01
N THR A 3 -26.17 6.52 0.99
CA THR A 3 -25.50 5.30 0.53
C THR A 3 -25.71 4.18 1.55
N ASN A 4 -26.81 3.46 1.39
CA ASN A 4 -26.97 2.01 1.46
C ASN A 4 -25.83 1.23 2.17
N ASN A 5 -25.69 1.44 3.48
CA ASN A 5 -24.94 0.57 4.38
C ASN A 5 -25.90 -0.22 5.29
N ASP A 6 -27.16 -0.37 4.83
CA ASP A 6 -28.15 -1.13 5.55
C ASP A 6 -27.78 -2.61 5.52
N SER A 7 -27.80 -3.22 6.71
CA SER A 7 -27.56 -4.64 6.84
C SER A 7 -28.51 -5.39 5.90
N PRO A 8 -28.06 -6.43 5.16
CA PRO A 8 -28.93 -7.17 4.25
C PRO A 8 -30.16 -7.76 4.97
N TYR A 9 -30.09 -7.92 6.29
CA TYR A 9 -31.19 -8.35 7.14
C TYR A 9 -32.25 -7.27 7.35
N ASP A 10 -31.88 -6.00 7.40
CA ASP A 10 -32.82 -4.88 7.60
C ASP A 10 -33.68 -4.71 6.33
N VAL A 11 -33.06 -4.79 5.15
CA VAL A 11 -33.76 -4.78 3.85
C VAL A 11 -34.71 -5.98 3.73
N LEU A 12 -34.30 -7.15 4.21
CA LEU A 12 -35.15 -8.34 4.21
C LEU A 12 -36.36 -8.17 5.14
N PHE A 13 -36.12 -7.60 6.32
CA PHE A 13 -37.16 -7.36 7.32
C PHE A 13 -38.18 -6.34 6.81
N GLU A 14 -37.73 -5.24 6.21
CA GLU A 14 -38.57 -4.28 5.51
C GLU A 14 -39.43 -4.99 4.46
N ARG A 15 -38.80 -5.73 3.53
CA ARG A 15 -39.52 -6.46 2.48
C ARG A 15 -40.55 -7.44 3.04
N SER A 16 -40.30 -8.05 4.21
CA SER A 16 -41.24 -8.97 4.87
C SER A 16 -42.51 -8.26 5.34
N LEU A 17 -42.35 -7.08 5.93
CA LEU A 17 -43.49 -6.29 6.37
C LEU A 17 -44.28 -5.75 5.18
N ALA A 18 -43.60 -5.34 4.09
CA ALA A 18 -44.29 -4.90 2.88
C ALA A 18 -45.19 -6.00 2.29
N ILE A 19 -44.72 -7.25 2.32
CA ILE A 19 -45.54 -8.41 1.89
C ILE A 19 -46.74 -8.60 2.80
N ILE A 20 -46.55 -8.57 4.12
CA ILE A 20 -47.65 -8.74 5.08
C ILE A 20 -48.71 -7.67 4.86
N VAL A 21 -48.31 -6.40 4.75
CA VAL A 21 -49.25 -5.30 4.57
C VAL A 21 -49.98 -5.39 3.22
N ARG A 22 -49.31 -5.86 2.17
CA ARG A 22 -49.94 -6.16 0.88
C ARG A 22 -50.95 -7.30 0.97
N GLU A 23 -50.68 -8.34 1.76
CA GLU A 23 -51.64 -9.44 1.99
C GLU A 23 -52.92 -8.97 2.71
N TYR A 24 -52.81 -7.94 3.55
CA TYR A 24 -53.97 -7.27 4.16
C TYR A 24 -54.75 -6.34 3.20
N GLY A 25 -54.27 -6.14 1.97
CA GLY A 25 -54.98 -5.40 0.91
C GLY A 25 -54.68 -3.90 0.86
N PHE A 26 -53.58 -3.44 1.46
CA PHE A 26 -53.13 -2.05 1.34
C PHE A 26 -52.25 -1.87 0.10
N ASP A 27 -52.68 -1.02 -0.84
CA ASP A 27 -51.91 -0.70 -2.05
C ASP A 27 -50.97 0.51 -1.86
N ASN A 28 -51.34 1.49 -1.03
CA ASN A 28 -50.56 2.70 -0.77
C ASN A 28 -50.39 2.93 0.72
N ILE A 29 -49.16 3.22 1.15
CA ILE A 29 -48.81 3.50 2.55
C ILE A 29 -47.86 4.69 2.55
N GLU A 30 -48.03 5.57 3.54
CA GLU A 30 -47.08 6.65 3.79
C GLU A 30 -45.74 6.10 4.32
N LEU A 31 -44.63 6.58 3.76
CA LEU A 31 -43.29 6.10 4.10
C LEU A 31 -42.95 6.31 5.58
N SER A 32 -43.36 7.44 6.17
CA SER A 32 -43.13 7.74 7.59
C SER A 32 -43.85 6.75 8.52
N ALA A 33 -45.13 6.48 8.24
CA ALA A 33 -45.93 5.52 9.00
C ALA A 33 -45.38 4.10 8.86
N TYR A 34 -44.88 3.75 7.67
CA TYR A 34 -44.28 2.45 7.41
C TYR A 34 -42.97 2.23 8.18
N HIS A 35 -42.08 3.22 8.24
CA HIS A 35 -40.86 3.12 9.05
C HIS A 35 -41.17 3.01 10.56
N GLN A 36 -42.15 3.77 11.06
CA GLN A 36 -42.58 3.62 12.46
C GLN A 36 -43.14 2.22 12.74
N PHE A 37 -43.90 1.66 11.81
CA PHE A 37 -44.39 0.29 11.92
C PHE A 37 -43.25 -0.74 11.93
N LEU A 38 -42.22 -0.52 11.12
CA LEU A 38 -41.00 -1.33 11.12
C LEU A 38 -40.29 -1.28 12.48
N ASP A 39 -40.11 -0.09 13.05
CA ASP A 39 -39.49 0.07 14.37
C ASP A 39 -40.32 -0.60 15.48
N ILE A 40 -41.64 -0.42 15.46
CA ILE A 40 -42.55 -1.04 16.44
C ILE A 40 -42.49 -2.57 16.35
N SER A 41 -42.53 -3.13 15.14
CA SER A 41 -42.47 -4.59 14.94
C SER A 41 -41.14 -5.18 15.40
N ASN A 42 -40.02 -4.53 15.10
CA ASN A 42 -38.70 -4.90 15.62
C ASN A 42 -38.65 -4.85 17.15
N ASN A 43 -39.24 -3.82 17.75
CA ASN A 43 -39.30 -3.68 19.21
C ASN A 43 -40.19 -4.77 19.87
N ILE A 44 -41.27 -5.19 19.22
CA ILE A 44 -42.09 -6.31 19.69
C ILE A 44 -41.30 -7.62 19.66
N LEU A 45 -40.55 -7.89 18.59
CA LEU A 45 -39.70 -9.07 18.49
C LEU A 45 -38.59 -9.06 19.55
N ARG A 46 -37.90 -7.94 19.73
CA ARG A 46 -36.88 -7.78 20.79
C ARG A 46 -37.48 -8.00 22.18
N ARG A 47 -38.67 -7.45 22.44
CA ARG A 47 -39.36 -7.61 23.73
C ARG A 47 -39.75 -9.06 23.99
N LEU A 48 -40.20 -9.79 22.96
CA LEU A 48 -40.47 -11.23 23.06
C LEU A 48 -39.19 -12.00 23.45
N LEU A 49 -38.08 -11.74 22.76
CA LEU A 49 -36.80 -12.42 23.01
C LEU A 49 -36.24 -12.09 24.40
N LEU A 50 -36.37 -10.83 24.83
CA LEU A 50 -35.96 -10.41 26.18
C LEU A 50 -36.78 -11.13 27.26
N ASN A 51 -38.09 -11.27 27.07
CA ASN A 51 -38.93 -12.01 28.00
C ASN A 51 -38.56 -13.49 28.06
N VAL A 52 -38.27 -14.12 26.90
CA VAL A 52 -37.78 -15.50 26.86
C VAL A 52 -36.44 -15.61 27.61
N LYS A 53 -35.51 -14.69 27.38
CA LYS A 53 -34.24 -14.63 28.11
C LYS A 53 -34.44 -14.54 29.63
N ASN A 54 -35.29 -13.63 30.08
CA ASN A 54 -35.56 -13.48 31.51
C ASN A 54 -36.18 -14.75 32.11
N LEU A 55 -37.08 -15.43 31.39
CA LEU A 55 -37.65 -16.70 31.84
C LEU A 55 -36.62 -17.83 31.90
N MET A 56 -35.67 -17.86 30.97
CA MET A 56 -34.56 -18.81 30.99
C MET A 56 -33.64 -18.56 32.20
N GLU A 57 -33.27 -17.31 32.45
CA GLU A 57 -32.42 -16.91 33.58
C GLU A 57 -33.08 -17.22 34.92
N VAL A 58 -34.39 -16.98 35.07
CA VAL A 58 -35.16 -17.35 36.27
C VAL A 58 -35.13 -18.87 36.54
N GLN A 59 -35.00 -19.68 35.49
CA GLN A 59 -34.90 -21.13 35.59
C GLN A 59 -33.45 -21.64 35.59
N SER A 60 -32.46 -20.74 35.63
CA SER A 60 -31.03 -21.05 35.55
C SER A 60 -30.64 -21.86 34.30
N ARG A 61 -31.39 -21.70 33.19
CA ARG A 61 -31.12 -22.36 31.90
C ARG A 61 -30.53 -21.35 30.91
N THR A 62 -29.71 -21.85 29.98
CA THR A 62 -29.16 -21.05 28.88
C THR A 62 -29.88 -21.29 27.55
N GLU A 63 -30.57 -22.43 27.42
CA GLU A 63 -31.26 -22.85 26.20
C GLU A 63 -32.77 -22.58 26.28
N PRO A 64 -33.39 -22.00 25.23
CA PRO A 64 -34.81 -21.69 25.21
C PRO A 64 -35.66 -22.95 25.04
N CYS A 65 -36.60 -23.17 25.95
CA CYS A 65 -37.59 -24.23 25.82
C CYS A 65 -38.87 -23.69 25.15
N PRO A 66 -39.61 -24.49 24.35
CA PRO A 66 -40.88 -24.06 23.78
C PRO A 66 -41.89 -23.55 24.83
N SER A 67 -41.84 -24.07 26.07
CA SER A 67 -42.65 -23.59 27.19
C SER A 67 -42.37 -22.12 27.54
N ASP A 68 -41.13 -21.66 27.41
CA ASP A 68 -40.72 -20.30 27.73
C ASP A 68 -41.26 -19.33 26.67
N VAL A 69 -41.30 -19.75 25.40
CA VAL A 69 -41.90 -18.98 24.30
C VAL A 69 -43.41 -18.86 24.49
N VAL A 70 -44.10 -19.96 24.83
CA VAL A 70 -45.54 -19.93 25.11
C VAL A 70 -45.84 -19.01 26.30
N ARG A 71 -45.03 -19.08 27.37
CA ARG A 71 -45.21 -18.22 28.54
C ARG A 71 -44.92 -16.75 28.22
N SER A 72 -43.90 -16.45 27.43
CA SER A 72 -43.58 -15.10 26.95
C SER A 72 -44.72 -14.51 26.11
N LEU A 73 -45.33 -15.30 25.23
CA LEU A 73 -46.50 -14.89 24.45
C LEU A 73 -47.72 -14.61 25.34
N GLN A 74 -47.93 -15.40 26.39
CA GLN A 74 -48.98 -15.13 27.39
C GLN A 74 -48.72 -13.82 28.13
N ILE A 75 -47.48 -13.53 28.52
CA ILE A 75 -47.09 -12.26 29.17
C ILE A 75 -47.34 -11.06 28.23
N MET A 76 -47.14 -11.25 26.93
CA MET A 76 -47.46 -10.27 25.90
C MET A 76 -48.95 -10.21 25.53
N ASN A 77 -49.82 -10.95 26.22
CA ASN A 77 -51.27 -11.05 25.96
C ASN A 77 -51.63 -11.52 24.54
N VAL A 78 -50.79 -12.35 23.92
CA VAL A 78 -51.06 -12.96 22.61
C VAL A 78 -51.77 -14.30 22.81
N LYS A 79 -52.98 -14.43 22.25
CA LYS A 79 -53.77 -15.68 22.31
C LYS A 79 -53.17 -16.72 21.36
N LEU A 80 -52.89 -17.93 21.87
CA LEU A 80 -52.32 -19.02 21.08
C LEU A 80 -53.28 -19.50 19.96
N SER A 81 -54.59 -19.46 20.20
CA SER A 81 -55.61 -19.82 19.21
C SER A 81 -55.55 -18.92 17.98
N SER A 82 -55.29 -17.62 18.17
CA SER A 82 -55.13 -16.66 17.07
C SER A 82 -53.89 -16.98 16.23
N LEU A 83 -52.81 -17.47 16.83
CA LEU A 83 -51.59 -17.86 16.10
C LEU A 83 -51.85 -19.05 15.17
N GLN A 84 -52.60 -20.06 15.63
CA GLN A 84 -52.97 -21.21 14.81
C GLN A 84 -53.86 -20.80 13.63
N GLN A 85 -54.78 -19.87 13.85
CA GLN A 85 -55.59 -19.31 12.77
C GLN A 85 -54.70 -18.63 11.72
N THR A 86 -53.74 -17.79 12.13
CA THR A 86 -52.81 -17.12 11.20
C THR A 86 -51.92 -18.12 10.45
N PHE A 87 -51.45 -19.19 11.10
CA PHE A 87 -50.64 -20.23 10.46
C PHE A 87 -51.38 -20.95 9.32
N ASN A 88 -52.69 -21.13 9.45
CA ASN A 88 -53.51 -21.78 8.43
C ASN A 88 -53.80 -20.90 7.21
N HIS A 89 -53.48 -19.60 7.26
CA HIS A 89 -53.61 -18.73 6.09
C HIS A 89 -52.41 -18.96 5.15
N PRO A 90 -52.64 -19.31 3.87
CA PRO A 90 -51.56 -19.59 2.95
C PRO A 90 -50.80 -18.29 2.62
N ILE A 91 -49.52 -18.24 2.98
CA ILE A 91 -48.61 -17.15 2.60
C ILE A 91 -48.45 -17.16 1.08
N LYS A 92 -48.95 -16.13 0.39
CA LYS A 92 -48.97 -16.06 -1.08
C LYS A 92 -47.61 -15.68 -1.64
N HIS A 93 -46.81 -14.95 -0.86
CA HIS A 93 -45.50 -14.46 -1.28
C HIS A 93 -44.41 -14.97 -0.33
N ARG A 94 -43.57 -15.89 -0.82
CA ARG A 94 -42.41 -16.38 -0.07
C ARG A 94 -41.20 -15.49 -0.30
N LEU A 95 -40.59 -15.03 0.79
CA LEU A 95 -39.27 -14.40 0.74
C LEU A 95 -38.19 -15.47 0.55
N ARG A 96 -37.27 -15.20 -0.38
CA ARG A 96 -36.02 -15.96 -0.47
C ARG A 96 -35.08 -15.44 0.63
N SER A 97 -34.55 -16.34 1.45
CA SER A 97 -33.51 -16.00 2.43
C SER A 97 -32.31 -15.39 1.69
N PRO A 98 -31.67 -14.34 2.24
CA PRO A 98 -30.45 -13.80 1.65
C PRO A 98 -29.43 -14.93 1.55
N ASP A 99 -28.76 -15.05 0.40
CA ASP A 99 -27.68 -16.01 0.23
C ASP A 99 -26.65 -15.73 1.34
N ARG A 100 -26.26 -16.78 2.10
CA ARG A 100 -25.25 -16.66 3.15
C ARG A 100 -24.07 -15.90 2.53
N GLN A 101 -23.74 -14.74 3.08
CA GLN A 101 -22.51 -14.06 2.76
C GLN A 101 -21.40 -15.03 3.11
N THR A 102 -20.91 -15.77 2.13
CA THR A 102 -19.62 -16.43 2.25
C THR A 102 -18.66 -15.28 2.44
N GLU A 103 -18.18 -15.08 3.66
CA GLU A 103 -16.99 -14.30 3.88
C GLU A 103 -15.94 -14.90 2.96
N THR A 104 -15.77 -14.27 1.80
CA THR A 104 -14.61 -14.50 0.96
C THR A 104 -13.49 -13.92 1.79
N ASN A 105 -12.95 -14.75 2.70
CA ASN A 105 -11.68 -14.52 3.35
C ASN A 105 -10.77 -14.06 2.22
N PRO A 106 -10.38 -12.77 2.15
CA PRO A 106 -9.59 -12.31 1.02
C PRO A 106 -8.37 -13.21 1.04
N MET A 107 -8.26 -14.08 0.02
CA MET A 107 -7.20 -15.05 -0.10
C MET A 107 -5.93 -14.31 0.22
N LYS A 108 -5.29 -14.73 1.32
CA LYS A 108 -4.08 -14.17 1.89
C LYS A 108 -3.24 -13.62 0.73
N LEU A 109 -3.31 -12.31 0.52
CA LEU A 109 -2.49 -11.67 -0.50
C LEU A 109 -1.08 -12.14 -0.19
N PHE A 110 -0.50 -12.79 -1.19
CA PHE A 110 0.77 -13.48 -1.19
C PHE A 110 1.77 -12.72 -0.32
N ARG A 111 1.88 -13.08 0.96
CA ARG A 111 2.93 -12.58 1.82
C ARG A 111 4.17 -13.22 1.24
N VAL A 112 4.99 -12.44 0.55
CA VAL A 112 6.30 -12.86 0.08
C VAL A 112 7.13 -13.14 1.33
N THR A 113 6.96 -14.33 1.90
CA THR A 113 7.93 -14.90 2.81
C THR A 113 9.07 -15.29 1.90
N HIS A 114 10.05 -14.40 1.77
CA HIS A 114 11.29 -14.71 1.09
C HIS A 114 11.81 -16.02 1.69
N THR A 115 11.79 -17.03 0.83
CA THR A 115 12.36 -18.34 1.03
C THR A 115 13.88 -18.17 1.10
N THR A 116 14.39 -17.70 2.23
CA THR A 116 15.77 -17.99 2.61
C THR A 116 15.70 -18.74 3.91
N ASN A 117 16.25 -19.94 3.81
CA ASN A 117 16.33 -21.00 4.78
C ASN A 117 17.22 -20.58 5.97
N ASN A 118 16.82 -19.55 6.70
CA ASN A 118 17.52 -19.05 7.88
C ASN A 118 16.52 -18.99 9.04
N ASN A 119 16.32 -20.16 9.66
CA ASN A 119 15.72 -20.31 10.99
C ASN A 119 16.54 -19.59 12.11
N SER A 120 17.50 -18.74 11.77
CA SER A 120 18.45 -18.10 12.68
C SER A 120 18.03 -16.70 13.15
N SER A 121 16.95 -16.11 12.63
CA SER A 121 16.49 -14.77 13.06
C SER A 121 15.03 -14.68 13.52
N ARG A 122 14.25 -15.78 13.51
CA ARG A 122 12.99 -15.80 14.25
C ARG A 122 13.36 -15.82 15.72
N LYS A 123 13.31 -14.66 16.39
CA LYS A 123 13.49 -14.59 17.86
C LYS A 123 12.60 -15.68 18.46
N HIS A 124 13.23 -16.72 19.01
CA HIS A 124 12.54 -17.85 19.59
C HIS A 124 11.55 -17.27 20.61
N ARG A 125 10.27 -17.66 20.53
CA ARG A 125 9.28 -17.18 21.50
C ARG A 125 9.85 -17.39 22.90
N PRO A 126 9.82 -16.38 23.78
CA PRO A 126 10.26 -16.55 25.15
C PRO A 126 9.55 -17.74 25.82
N ILE A 127 10.27 -18.49 26.65
CA ILE A 127 9.81 -19.76 27.26
C ILE A 127 8.54 -19.58 28.11
N TYR A 128 8.28 -18.38 28.62
CA TYR A 128 7.09 -18.07 29.42
C TYR A 128 5.81 -17.86 28.60
N ILE A 129 5.88 -17.90 27.26
CA ILE A 129 4.75 -17.66 26.37
C ILE A 129 4.20 -18.99 25.85
N PRO A 130 2.94 -19.33 26.16
CA PRO A 130 2.32 -20.57 25.70
C PRO A 130 2.19 -20.68 24.17
N ASP A 131 2.27 -21.92 23.67
CA ASP A 131 2.24 -22.22 22.23
C ASP A 131 0.87 -22.00 21.56
N PHE A 132 -0.23 -21.91 22.31
CA PHE A 132 -1.57 -21.66 21.75
C PHE A 132 -1.77 -20.22 21.26
N LEU A 133 -0.85 -19.31 21.60
CA LEU A 133 -0.90 -17.92 21.17
C LEU A 133 -0.37 -17.77 19.73
N PRO A 134 -0.81 -16.74 18.99
CA PRO A 134 -0.30 -16.47 17.65
C PRO A 134 1.20 -16.19 17.66
N GLU A 135 1.87 -16.48 16.52
CA GLU A 135 3.29 -16.18 16.33
C GLU A 135 3.58 -14.68 16.47
N PHE A 136 4.74 -14.35 17.04
CA PHE A 136 5.24 -12.98 16.95
C PHE A 136 5.39 -12.59 15.48
N PRO A 137 5.07 -11.35 15.11
CA PRO A 137 5.30 -10.87 13.76
C PRO A 137 6.81 -10.88 13.45
N ASP A 138 7.12 -10.83 12.16
CA ASP A 138 8.49 -10.89 11.65
C ASP A 138 9.35 -9.78 12.30
N PRO A 139 10.60 -10.05 12.72
CA PRO A 139 11.53 -9.01 13.19
C PRO A 139 11.55 -7.74 12.32
N HIS A 140 11.41 -7.88 11.00
CA HIS A 140 11.38 -6.74 10.07
C HIS A 140 10.08 -5.90 10.12
N THR A 141 9.11 -6.31 10.93
CA THR A 141 7.88 -5.55 11.22
C THR A 141 8.13 -4.40 12.19
N PHE A 142 9.14 -4.53 13.07
CA PHE A 142 9.41 -3.57 14.14
C PHE A 142 10.85 -3.03 14.13
N ILE A 143 11.76 -3.68 13.40
CA ILE A 143 13.14 -3.20 13.27
C ILE A 143 13.21 -2.32 12.03
N SER A 144 13.07 -1.01 12.23
CA SER A 144 13.57 -0.04 11.26
C SER A 144 15.09 0.03 11.41
N SER A 145 15.81 -0.90 10.77
CA SER A 145 17.25 -0.79 10.69
C SER A 145 17.60 0.43 9.86
N GLU A 146 18.01 1.52 10.52
CA GLU A 146 18.62 2.68 9.87
C GLU A 146 19.78 2.15 9.03
N THR A 147 19.61 2.19 7.71
CA THR A 147 20.65 1.78 6.78
C THR A 147 21.63 2.93 6.71
N TYR A 148 22.51 3.05 7.71
CA TYR A 148 23.75 3.80 7.51
C TYR A 148 24.53 3.00 6.48
N ALA A 149 24.36 3.37 5.21
CA ALA A 149 25.30 3.01 4.18
C ALA A 149 26.61 3.67 4.60
N ASP A 150 27.39 2.94 5.39
CA ASP A 150 28.71 3.34 5.81
C ASP A 150 29.59 3.21 4.57
N LEU A 151 29.45 4.19 3.66
CA LEU A 151 30.38 4.37 2.56
C LEU A 151 31.68 4.80 3.20
N ARG A 152 32.47 3.81 3.64
CA ARG A 152 33.92 3.95 3.73
C ARG A 152 34.40 4.30 2.33
N LYS A 153 34.35 5.59 2.02
CA LYS A 153 35.00 6.18 0.87
C LYS A 153 36.48 6.15 1.21
N ASP A 154 37.17 5.09 0.79
CA ASP A 154 38.62 5.04 0.89
C ASP A 154 39.17 6.33 0.26
N TYR A 155 39.76 7.20 1.09
CA TYR A 155 40.31 8.49 0.66
C TYR A 155 41.16 8.39 -0.63
N PRO A 156 42.06 7.39 -0.80
CA PRO A 156 42.81 7.25 -2.05
C PRO A 156 41.92 7.00 -3.28
N ARG A 157 40.81 6.26 -3.13
CA ARG A 157 39.88 5.94 -4.22
C ARG A 157 39.10 7.16 -4.69
N VAL A 158 38.63 7.98 -3.74
CA VAL A 158 37.94 9.25 -4.06
C VAL A 158 38.89 10.19 -4.81
N ARG A 159 40.14 10.30 -4.32
CA ARG A 159 41.15 11.15 -4.96
C ARG A 159 41.47 10.69 -6.39
N GLN A 160 41.56 9.38 -6.60
CA GLN A 160 41.76 8.81 -7.94
C GLN A 160 40.58 9.13 -8.87
N LEU A 161 39.34 8.97 -8.40
CA LEU A 161 38.13 9.26 -9.19
C LEU A 161 38.06 10.73 -9.61
N LEU A 162 38.31 11.66 -8.67
CA LEU A 162 38.34 13.09 -8.96
C LEU A 162 39.46 13.46 -9.95
N ALA A 163 40.64 12.86 -9.80
CA ALA A 163 41.73 13.07 -10.75
C ALA A 163 41.37 12.57 -12.17
N ASP A 164 40.70 11.43 -12.26
CA ASP A 164 40.26 10.87 -13.55
C ASP A 164 39.13 11.69 -14.18
N GLN A 165 38.19 12.20 -13.38
CA GLN A 165 37.17 13.15 -13.85
C GLN A 165 37.81 14.45 -14.38
N ARG A 166 38.77 15.03 -13.66
CA ARG A 166 39.49 16.24 -14.10
C ARG A 166 40.23 16.00 -15.41
N ARG A 167 40.92 14.86 -15.55
CA ARG A 167 41.59 14.48 -16.81
C ARG A 167 40.60 14.29 -17.96
N ALA A 168 39.46 13.65 -17.70
CA ALA A 168 38.42 13.44 -18.71
C ALA A 168 37.82 14.78 -19.18
N LEU A 169 37.53 15.69 -18.25
CA LEU A 169 37.04 17.05 -18.55
C LEU A 169 38.07 17.80 -19.39
N GLN A 170 39.34 17.83 -18.96
CA GLN A 170 40.42 18.48 -19.70
C GLN A 170 40.54 17.94 -21.14
N ARG A 171 40.52 16.62 -21.32
CA ARG A 171 40.56 15.99 -22.65
C ARG A 171 39.36 16.41 -23.51
N SER A 172 38.16 16.41 -22.94
CA SER A 172 36.94 16.82 -23.66
C SER A 172 36.97 18.30 -24.03
N LEU A 173 37.42 19.18 -23.13
CA LEU A 173 37.55 20.60 -23.39
C LEU A 173 38.61 20.90 -24.44
N VAL A 174 39.76 20.22 -24.39
CA VAL A 174 40.80 20.31 -25.42
C VAL A 174 40.24 19.87 -26.78
N LYS A 175 39.53 18.74 -26.84
CA LYS A 175 38.88 18.28 -28.09
C LYS A 175 37.90 19.31 -28.63
N PHE A 176 37.07 19.90 -27.77
CA PHE A 176 36.11 20.95 -28.15
C PHE A 176 36.82 22.22 -28.66
N LYS A 177 37.82 22.72 -27.92
CA LYS A 177 38.60 23.91 -28.31
C LYS A 177 39.36 23.67 -29.61
N LEU A 178 39.86 22.46 -29.81
CA LEU A 178 40.50 22.08 -31.06
C LEU A 178 39.48 22.13 -32.21
N GLN A 179 38.28 21.56 -32.06
CA GLN A 179 37.24 21.59 -33.10
C GLN A 179 36.76 23.01 -33.47
N THR A 180 36.79 23.95 -32.52
CA THR A 180 36.25 25.31 -32.71
C THR A 180 37.26 26.33 -33.20
N ASN A 181 38.56 26.14 -32.93
CA ASN A 181 39.62 27.08 -33.30
C ASN A 181 40.48 26.56 -34.46
N ASP A 182 41.27 27.45 -35.04
CA ASP A 182 42.28 27.09 -36.03
C ASP A 182 43.29 26.10 -35.44
N LYS A 183 43.58 25.03 -36.18
CA LYS A 183 44.45 23.93 -35.75
C LYS A 183 45.79 23.99 -36.49
N ILE A 184 46.87 23.63 -35.80
CA ILE A 184 48.19 23.37 -36.39
C ILE A 184 48.52 21.90 -36.18
N SER A 185 48.91 21.20 -37.25
CA SER A 185 49.40 19.83 -37.15
C SER A 185 50.86 19.82 -36.70
N VAL A 186 51.18 19.03 -35.67
CA VAL A 186 52.56 18.86 -35.19
C VAL A 186 53.31 17.81 -35.99
N ILE A 187 52.59 16.81 -36.54
CA ILE A 187 53.17 15.69 -37.29
C ILE A 187 52.46 15.58 -38.63
N ASN A 188 53.24 15.61 -39.71
CA ASN A 188 52.76 15.35 -41.07
C ASN A 188 52.49 13.84 -41.26
N ASN A 189 51.54 13.24 -40.54
CA ASN A 189 51.27 11.80 -40.63
C ASN A 189 49.87 11.47 -41.13
N HIS A 190 49.83 10.72 -42.23
CA HIS A 190 48.69 10.05 -42.85
C HIS A 190 48.24 8.79 -42.08
N GLY A 191 48.03 8.90 -40.77
CA GLY A 191 47.64 7.81 -39.88
C GLY A 191 46.25 7.95 -39.26
N THR A 192 45.64 6.82 -38.90
CA THR A 192 44.21 6.57 -38.62
C THR A 192 43.53 7.36 -37.50
N ASN A 193 44.24 8.18 -36.71
CA ASN A 193 43.61 9.10 -35.75
C ASN A 193 44.06 10.53 -36.01
N ILE A 194 43.36 11.16 -36.94
CA ILE A 194 43.62 12.51 -37.45
C ILE A 194 43.67 13.53 -36.29
N ASN A 195 42.90 13.35 -35.20
CA ASN A 195 42.75 14.35 -34.14
C ASN A 195 43.81 14.31 -33.00
N ASP A 196 44.70 13.33 -32.95
CA ASP A 196 45.56 13.13 -31.76
C ASP A 196 46.81 14.03 -31.72
N TYR A 197 47.17 14.67 -32.85
CA TYR A 197 48.42 15.44 -32.99
C TYR A 197 48.22 16.90 -33.44
N TYR A 198 47.06 17.48 -33.15
CA TYR A 198 46.82 18.89 -33.43
C TYR A 198 46.93 19.76 -32.18
N LEU A 199 47.52 20.93 -32.36
CA LEU A 199 47.56 22.00 -31.37
C LEU A 199 46.67 23.16 -31.81
N ILE A 200 46.19 23.92 -30.83
CA ILE A 200 45.44 25.15 -31.07
C ILE A 200 46.43 26.21 -31.57
N LYS A 201 46.13 26.84 -32.70
CA LYS A 201 46.94 27.94 -33.25
C LYS A 201 46.95 29.11 -32.27
N ASN A 202 48.13 29.69 -32.06
CA ASN A 202 48.25 30.86 -31.20
C ASN A 202 47.54 32.07 -31.81
N THR A 203 46.62 32.67 -31.07
CA THR A 203 46.02 33.96 -31.40
C THR A 203 46.81 35.06 -30.68
N LEU A 204 47.53 35.90 -31.43
CA LEU A 204 48.24 37.04 -30.83
C LEU A 204 47.24 38.02 -30.21
N SER A 205 47.25 38.13 -28.88
CA SER A 205 46.54 39.19 -28.17
C SER A 205 47.40 40.47 -28.18
N PRO A 206 46.79 41.67 -28.21
CA PRO A 206 47.54 42.92 -28.23
C PRO A 206 48.32 43.18 -26.91
N LEU A 207 47.98 42.49 -25.82
CA LEU A 207 48.54 42.67 -24.48
C LEU A 207 48.82 41.29 -23.82
N PRO A 208 49.86 40.56 -24.25
CA PRO A 208 50.10 39.17 -23.83
C PRO A 208 50.47 39.04 -22.35
N TYR A 209 51.12 40.07 -21.79
CA TYR A 209 51.55 40.08 -20.40
C TYR A 209 50.37 40.09 -19.41
N LEU A 210 49.26 40.73 -19.79
CA LEU A 210 48.08 40.83 -18.92
C LEU A 210 47.42 39.46 -18.75
N SER A 211 47.26 38.70 -19.84
CA SER A 211 46.72 37.34 -19.76
C SER A 211 47.61 36.36 -18.98
N ALA A 212 48.93 36.54 -19.02
CA ALA A 212 49.86 35.67 -18.30
C ALA A 212 49.94 35.99 -16.79
N LEU A 213 49.68 37.24 -16.41
CA LEU A 213 49.77 37.71 -15.02
C LEU A 213 48.43 37.61 -14.26
N LEU A 214 47.32 37.41 -14.98
CA LEU A 214 46.00 37.27 -14.37
C LEU A 214 45.80 35.86 -13.78
N PRO A 215 45.45 35.72 -12.49
CA PRO A 215 45.08 34.42 -11.93
C PRO A 215 43.79 33.91 -12.58
N GLN A 216 43.89 32.96 -13.51
CA GLN A 216 42.72 32.33 -14.14
C GLN A 216 42.20 31.13 -13.34
N ASP A 217 43.02 30.56 -12.45
CA ASP A 217 42.73 29.32 -11.72
C ASP A 217 41.98 29.52 -10.37
N GLN A 218 41.71 30.76 -9.94
CA GLN A 218 41.14 31.03 -8.61
C GLN A 218 39.61 30.94 -8.51
N MET A 219 38.88 30.82 -9.62
CA MET A 219 37.42 30.82 -9.60
C MET A 219 36.78 29.43 -9.39
N ASP A 220 37.58 28.36 -9.38
CA ASP A 220 37.09 26.98 -9.34
C ASP A 220 37.02 26.37 -7.92
N SER A 221 37.49 27.07 -6.88
CA SER A 221 37.54 26.49 -5.52
C SER A 221 36.26 26.64 -4.70
N GLU A 222 35.39 27.62 -4.99
CA GLU A 222 34.20 27.89 -4.16
C GLU A 222 32.90 27.23 -4.67
N SER A 223 32.89 26.62 -5.86
CA SER A 223 31.67 26.05 -6.45
C SER A 223 31.55 24.53 -6.34
N THR A 224 32.58 23.82 -5.87
CA THR A 224 32.56 22.35 -5.76
C THR A 224 32.05 21.81 -4.42
N GLU A 225 31.91 22.63 -3.39
CA GLU A 225 31.37 22.18 -2.08
C GLU A 225 29.85 21.97 -2.08
N SER A 226 29.11 22.49 -3.07
CA SER A 226 27.65 22.33 -3.16
C SER A 226 27.18 21.16 -4.02
N MET A 227 28.10 20.40 -4.63
CA MET A 227 27.79 19.26 -5.52
C MET A 227 28.03 17.89 -4.87
N GLU A 228 28.16 17.83 -3.54
CA GLU A 228 28.27 16.55 -2.83
C GLU A 228 26.92 15.81 -2.72
N ASP A 229 25.78 16.51 -2.83
CA ASP A 229 24.45 15.91 -2.67
C ASP A 229 23.83 15.35 -3.98
N GLU A 230 24.13 15.90 -5.16
CA GLU A 230 23.50 15.42 -6.41
C GLU A 230 24.25 14.25 -7.09
N THR A 231 25.54 14.05 -6.81
CA THR A 231 26.31 12.97 -7.45
C THR A 231 25.95 11.58 -6.94
N VAL A 232 25.33 11.48 -5.76
CA VAL A 232 24.90 10.20 -5.16
C VAL A 232 23.73 9.57 -5.92
N ALA A 233 22.81 10.39 -6.47
CA ALA A 233 21.67 9.89 -7.23
C ALA A 233 22.07 9.36 -8.62
N ASN A 234 23.00 10.02 -9.30
CA ASN A 234 23.35 9.67 -10.68
C ASN A 234 24.37 8.52 -10.80
N VAL A 235 25.16 8.23 -9.76
CA VAL A 235 26.07 7.07 -9.77
C VAL A 235 25.29 5.75 -9.65
N SER A 236 24.20 5.71 -8.85
CA SER A 236 23.32 4.53 -8.76
C SER A 236 22.61 4.18 -10.08
N ASN A 237 22.23 5.20 -10.86
CA ASN A 237 21.54 4.98 -12.13
C ASN A 237 22.49 4.49 -13.25
N ARG A 238 23.79 4.77 -13.13
CA ARG A 238 24.79 4.38 -14.13
C ARG A 238 25.40 3.00 -13.87
N THR A 239 25.44 2.53 -12.62
CA THR A 239 25.88 1.16 -12.31
C THR A 239 24.81 0.11 -12.62
N GLN A 240 23.52 0.46 -12.53
CA GLN A 240 22.42 -0.43 -12.95
C GLN A 240 22.33 -0.62 -14.47
N SER A 241 22.73 0.37 -15.27
CA SER A 241 22.69 0.27 -16.74
C SER A 241 23.88 -0.47 -17.36
N LEU A 242 24.93 -0.76 -16.58
CA LEU A 242 26.09 -1.54 -17.03
C LEU A 242 26.01 -3.03 -16.66
N SER A 243 25.06 -3.44 -15.82
CA SER A 243 24.89 -4.84 -15.39
C SER A 243 23.78 -5.60 -16.13
N ALA A 244 23.21 -5.04 -17.20
CA ALA A 244 22.06 -5.61 -17.92
C ALA A 244 22.38 -6.12 -19.34
N THR A 245 23.63 -6.10 -19.78
CA THR A 245 24.01 -6.61 -21.11
C THR A 245 25.38 -7.27 -21.08
N ASP A 246 25.52 -8.41 -20.40
CA ASP A 246 26.53 -9.42 -20.77
C ASP A 246 26.19 -10.77 -20.11
N ASP A 247 25.24 -11.49 -20.71
CA ASP A 247 25.08 -12.94 -20.56
C ASP A 247 24.33 -13.43 -21.80
N GLY A 248 25.06 -13.59 -22.91
CA GLY A 248 24.51 -14.00 -24.19
C GLY A 248 25.57 -14.24 -25.27
N GLU A 249 25.92 -15.52 -25.39
CA GLU A 249 26.50 -16.20 -26.56
C GLU A 249 28.04 -16.29 -26.71
N MET A 250 28.46 -17.57 -26.60
CA MET A 250 29.64 -18.28 -27.12
C MET A 250 30.96 -18.21 -26.35
#